data_AF-A0A094D2D9-F1
#
_entry.id   AF-A0A094D2D9-F1
#
_cell.length_a   1.000
_cell.length_b   1.000
_cell.length_c   1.000
_cell.angle_alpha   90.00
_cell.angle_beta   90.00
_cell.angle_gamma   90.00
#
_symmetry.space_group_name_H-M   'P 1'
#
loop_
_entity.id
_entity.type
_entity.pdbx_description
1 polymer ?
#
loop_
_entity_poly.entity_id
_entity_poly.type
_entity_poly.pdbx_seq_one_letter_code
_entity_poly.pdbx_strand_id
1 'polypeptide(L)'
;ILPPTAFAALFPPSTPPASIAHLYRLLSHQRALLTDAVKSDIEDEAKRGVAQRRAVVKNRRAQERGEDDEEERIELALSDTNPAPLPHPRHHTLRTILPTLDTAADDIGAEIALLELEAETLLAGIRNTVGGLSDLRYGKFKNPEVVEGVKGGLEAVSGS
;
A
#
# COMPACT_ATOMS: atom_id res chain seq x y z
N ILE A 1 -20.37 35.63 34.84
CA ILE A 1 -21.54 36.32 35.41
C ILE A 1 -21.32 37.80 35.19
N LEU A 2 -22.37 38.51 34.78
CA LEU A 2 -22.32 39.97 34.61
C LEU A 2 -21.82 40.62 35.91
N PRO A 3 -21.07 41.72 35.84
CA PRO A 3 -20.72 42.45 37.06
C PRO A 3 -21.99 42.88 37.82
N PRO A 4 -21.95 42.99 39.15
CA PRO A 4 -23.14 43.22 39.98
C PRO A 4 -23.99 44.42 39.54
N THR A 5 -23.33 45.48 39.05
CA THR A 5 -23.98 46.70 38.55
C THR A 5 -24.76 46.45 37.26
N ALA A 6 -24.19 45.71 36.31
CA ALA A 6 -24.88 45.33 35.07
C ALA A 6 -26.01 44.32 35.34
N PHE A 7 -25.84 43.44 36.32
CA PHE A 7 -26.91 42.53 36.75
C PHE A 7 -28.09 43.29 37.37
N ALA A 8 -27.83 44.27 38.23
CA ALA A 8 -28.87 45.09 38.84
C ALA A 8 -29.65 45.92 37.80
N ALA A 9 -29.01 46.35 36.72
CA ALA A 9 -29.65 47.09 35.63
C ALA A 9 -30.69 46.26 34.84
N LEU A 10 -30.75 44.94 35.02
CA LEU A 10 -31.74 44.07 34.37
C LEU A 10 -33.11 44.10 35.05
N PHE A 11 -33.22 44.72 36.24
CA PHE A 11 -34.43 44.72 37.03
C PHE A 11 -35.10 46.09 36.99
N PRO A 12 -36.45 46.16 37.02
CA PRO A 12 -37.18 47.41 37.17
C PRO A 12 -36.75 48.17 38.44
N PRO A 13 -36.75 49.52 38.42
CA PRO A 13 -36.34 50.34 39.57
C PRO A 13 -37.24 50.17 40.81
N SER A 14 -38.45 49.61 40.64
CA SER A 14 -39.34 49.24 41.75
C SER A 14 -38.87 48.01 42.53
N THR A 15 -37.87 47.29 42.04
CA THR A 15 -37.36 46.07 42.68
C THR A 15 -36.42 46.42 43.83
N PRO A 16 -36.62 45.89 45.05
CA PRO A 16 -35.80 46.25 46.18
C PRO A 16 -34.36 45.74 45.99
N PRO A 17 -33.33 46.59 46.20
CA PRO A 17 -31.93 46.27 45.90
C PRO A 17 -31.41 45.07 46.70
N ALA A 18 -31.93 44.85 47.91
CA ALA A 18 -31.58 43.69 48.74
C ALA A 18 -31.97 42.35 48.08
N SER A 19 -33.11 42.31 47.38
CA SER A 19 -33.56 41.10 46.69
C SER A 19 -32.66 40.75 45.49
N ILE A 20 -32.26 41.77 44.72
CA ILE A 20 -31.33 41.65 43.59
C ILE A 20 -29.97 41.16 44.08
N ALA A 21 -29.43 41.76 45.15
CA ALA A 21 -28.15 41.35 45.73
C ALA A 21 -28.18 39.90 46.26
N HIS A 22 -29.29 39.51 46.90
CA HIS A 22 -29.48 38.14 47.36
C HIS A 22 -29.48 37.14 46.21
N LEU A 23 -30.26 37.42 45.15
CA LEU A 23 -30.32 36.59 43.95
C LEU A 23 -28.96 36.49 43.24
N TYR A 24 -28.27 37.62 43.08
CA TYR A 24 -26.93 37.66 42.49
C TYR A 24 -25.95 36.75 43.25
N ARG A 25 -25.94 36.84 44.59
CA ARG A 25 -25.07 36.02 45.43
C ARG A 25 -25.42 34.53 45.33
N LEU A 26 -26.71 34.20 45.31
CA LEU A 26 -27.18 32.81 45.15
C LEU A 26 -26.74 32.22 43.80
N LEU A 27 -26.99 32.93 42.70
CA LEU A 27 -26.61 32.50 41.36
C LEU A 27 -25.08 32.42 41.21
N SER A 28 -24.34 33.36 41.80
CA SER A 28 -22.89 33.34 41.81
C SER A 28 -22.34 32.12 42.55
N HIS A 29 -22.92 31.79 43.70
CA HIS A 29 -22.58 30.60 44.47
C HIS A 29 -22.92 29.31 43.70
N GLN A 30 -24.12 29.19 43.14
CA GLN A 30 -24.53 28.03 42.34
C GLN A 30 -23.62 27.82 41.13
N ARG A 31 -23.26 28.90 40.43
CA ARG A 31 -22.31 28.81 39.31
C ARG A 31 -20.93 28.37 39.78
N ALA A 32 -20.44 28.87 40.92
CA ALA A 32 -19.14 28.46 41.45
C ALA A 32 -19.13 26.93 41.68
N LEU A 33 -20.14 26.41 42.39
CA LEU A 33 -20.29 24.97 42.61
C LEU A 33 -20.33 24.16 41.31
N LEU A 34 -21.13 24.60 40.33
CA LEU A 34 -21.23 23.90 39.05
C LEU A 34 -19.93 23.97 38.25
N THR A 35 -19.24 25.12 38.29
CA THR A 35 -17.95 25.28 37.62
C THR A 35 -16.90 24.37 38.24
N ASP A 36 -16.89 24.25 39.56
CA ASP A 36 -15.95 23.37 40.26
C ASP A 36 -16.25 21.89 40.00
N ALA A 37 -17.53 21.50 39.95
CA ALA A 37 -17.93 20.16 39.53
C ALA A 37 -17.48 19.85 38.09
N VAL A 38 -17.78 20.74 37.14
CA VAL A 38 -17.37 20.55 35.73
C VAL A 38 -15.85 20.49 35.58
N LYS A 39 -15.09 21.28 36.34
CA LYS A 39 -13.62 21.20 36.36
C LYS A 39 -13.16 19.81 36.84
N SER A 40 -13.73 19.32 37.94
CA SER A 40 -13.42 17.98 38.46
C SER A 40 -13.71 16.90 37.42
N ASP A 41 -14.87 16.97 36.76
CA ASP A 41 -15.27 16.01 35.73
C ASP A 41 -14.32 16.03 34.53
N ILE A 42 -13.88 17.22 34.09
CA ILE A 42 -12.90 17.38 33.01
C ILE A 42 -11.56 16.76 33.40
N GLU A 43 -11.08 16.99 34.62
CA GLU A 43 -9.82 16.42 35.09
C GLU A 43 -9.89 14.89 35.14
N ASP A 44 -11.01 14.32 35.59
CA ASP A 44 -11.20 12.88 35.62
C ASP A 44 -11.36 12.28 34.22
N GLU A 45 -12.05 12.97 33.31
CA GLU A 45 -12.14 12.56 31.91
C GLU A 45 -10.77 12.63 31.22
N ALA A 46 -9.96 13.65 31.50
CA ALA A 46 -8.61 13.74 30.97
C ALA A 46 -7.74 12.55 31.43
N LYS A 47 -7.84 12.14 32.70
CA LYS A 47 -7.15 10.93 33.22
C LYS A 47 -7.65 9.67 32.52
N ARG A 48 -8.97 9.52 32.35
CA ARG A 48 -9.58 8.39 31.62
C ARG A 48 -9.11 8.35 30.16
N GLY A 49 -9.02 9.50 29.49
CA GLY A 49 -8.53 9.62 28.13
C GLY A 49 -7.10 9.12 27.94
N VAL A 50 -6.21 9.30 28.92
CA VAL A 50 -4.84 8.74 28.88
C VAL A 50 -4.88 7.20 28.90
N ALA A 51 -5.69 6.61 29.78
CA ALA A 51 -5.85 5.16 29.85
C ALA A 51 -6.46 4.59 28.55
N GLN A 52 -7.47 5.28 27.99
CA GLN A 52 -8.09 4.91 26.72
C GLN A 52 -7.08 4.98 25.55
N ARG A 53 -6.27 6.05 25.44
CA ARG A 53 -5.22 6.15 24.42
C ARG A 53 -4.23 4.99 24.51
N ARG A 54 -3.81 4.62 25.73
CA ARG A 54 -2.93 3.45 25.95
C ARG A 54 -3.62 2.16 25.53
N ALA A 55 -4.90 1.98 25.84
CA ALA A 55 -5.68 0.82 25.43
C ALA A 55 -5.81 0.72 23.90
N VAL A 56 -6.07 1.84 23.21
CA VAL A 56 -6.13 1.89 21.73
C VAL A 56 -4.79 1.52 21.12
N VAL A 57 -3.67 2.07 21.61
CA VAL A 57 -2.33 1.71 21.12
C VAL A 57 -2.03 0.24 21.37
N LYS A 58 -2.41 -0.29 22.54
CA LYS A 58 -2.23 -1.71 22.87
C LYS A 58 -3.06 -2.61 21.95
N ASN A 59 -4.33 -2.29 21.72
CA ASN A 59 -5.20 -3.05 20.82
C ASN A 59 -4.69 -2.98 19.39
N ARG A 60 -4.27 -1.81 18.90
CA ARG A 60 -3.67 -1.66 17.58
C ARG A 60 -2.44 -2.55 17.41
N ARG A 61 -1.52 -2.56 18.37
CA ARG A 61 -0.34 -3.44 18.35
C ARG A 61 -0.66 -4.93 18.53
N ALA A 62 -1.78 -5.25 19.15
CA ALA A 62 -2.22 -6.64 19.29
C ALA A 62 -2.90 -7.13 18.00
N GLN A 63 -3.63 -6.23 17.32
CA GLN A 63 -4.21 -6.47 16.01
C GLN A 63 -3.11 -6.62 14.96
N GLU A 64 -2.14 -5.70 14.91
CA GLU A 64 -0.97 -5.80 14.03
C GLU A 64 -0.25 -7.15 14.24
N ARG A 65 -0.02 -7.58 15.49
CA ARG A 65 0.58 -8.90 15.78
C ARG A 65 -0.31 -10.10 15.45
N GLY A 66 -1.62 -9.98 15.59
CA GLY A 66 -2.56 -11.05 15.23
C GLY A 66 -2.71 -11.19 13.71
N GLU A 67 -2.63 -10.07 12.99
CA GLU A 67 -2.52 -10.01 11.54
C GLU A 67 -1.17 -10.59 11.08
N ASP A 68 -0.06 -10.27 11.75
CA ASP A 68 1.25 -10.88 11.48
C ASP A 68 1.22 -12.41 11.65
N ASP A 69 0.62 -12.91 12.74
CA ASP A 69 0.48 -14.35 13.00
C ASP A 69 -0.43 -15.07 11.99
N GLU A 70 -1.43 -14.37 11.42
CA GLU A 70 -2.35 -14.92 10.42
C GLU A 70 -1.75 -14.85 9.01
N GLU A 71 -1.07 -13.76 8.66
CA GLU A 71 -0.29 -13.63 7.42
C GLU A 71 0.83 -14.69 7.38
N GLU A 72 1.59 -14.89 8.47
CA GLU A 72 2.65 -15.90 8.53
C GLU A 72 2.10 -17.32 8.32
N ARG A 73 0.90 -17.62 8.83
CA ARG A 73 0.21 -18.90 8.60
C ARG A 73 -0.25 -19.05 7.15
N ILE A 74 -0.74 -17.98 6.54
CA ILE A 74 -1.18 -17.97 5.13
C ILE A 74 0.05 -18.11 4.22
N GLU A 75 1.13 -17.38 4.49
CA GLU A 75 2.39 -17.51 3.75
C GLU A 75 2.97 -18.92 3.86
N LEU A 76 2.95 -19.54 5.05
CA LEU A 76 3.38 -20.92 5.23
C LEU A 76 2.50 -21.89 4.42
N ALA A 77 1.17 -21.68 4.42
CA ALA A 77 0.23 -22.51 3.66
C ALA A 77 0.36 -22.33 2.14
N LEU A 78 0.80 -21.17 1.67
CA LEU A 78 1.02 -20.87 0.24
C LEU A 78 2.44 -21.22 -0.24
N SER A 79 3.42 -21.28 0.67
CA SER A 79 4.84 -21.53 0.38
C SER A 79 5.15 -22.97 -0.04
N ASP A 80 4.25 -23.93 0.19
CA ASP A 80 4.42 -25.33 -0.23
C ASP A 80 4.47 -25.51 -1.77
N THR A 81 4.35 -24.43 -2.56
CA THR A 81 4.33 -24.51 -4.04
C THR A 81 5.39 -23.67 -4.79
N ASN A 82 6.29 -22.89 -4.14
CA ASN A 82 7.42 -22.26 -4.87
C ASN A 82 8.54 -21.70 -3.95
N PRO A 83 9.84 -21.76 -4.32
CA PRO A 83 10.94 -21.35 -3.46
C PRO A 83 11.35 -19.89 -3.71
N ALA A 84 10.76 -18.94 -2.99
CA ALA A 84 11.40 -17.69 -2.59
C ALA A 84 10.56 -17.02 -1.48
N PRO A 85 11.17 -16.57 -0.35
CA PRO A 85 10.45 -15.75 0.62
C PRO A 85 10.02 -14.46 -0.07
N LEU A 86 8.72 -14.19 -0.12
CA LEU A 86 8.24 -12.88 -0.56
C LEU A 86 8.78 -11.84 0.43
N PRO A 87 9.37 -10.72 -0.04
CA PRO A 87 9.74 -9.63 0.86
C PRO A 87 8.47 -9.11 1.52
N HIS A 88 8.39 -9.19 2.85
CA HIS A 88 7.36 -8.61 3.72
C HIS A 88 6.53 -7.51 3.02
N PRO A 89 5.20 -7.61 2.95
CA PRO A 89 4.39 -6.58 2.31
C PRO A 89 4.62 -5.27 3.05
N ARG A 90 5.28 -4.31 2.38
CA ARG A 90 5.47 -2.97 2.93
C ARG A 90 4.08 -2.40 3.18
N HIS A 91 3.75 -2.04 4.42
CA HIS A 91 2.50 -1.35 4.69
C HIS A 91 2.44 -0.05 3.86
N HIS A 92 1.64 -0.07 2.80
CA HIS A 92 1.49 1.08 1.93
C HIS A 92 0.44 2.04 2.52
N THR A 93 0.76 3.32 2.50
CA THR A 93 -0.22 4.41 2.69
C THR A 93 -0.62 4.93 1.31
N LEU A 94 -1.74 5.65 1.18
CA LEU A 94 -2.15 6.25 -0.11
C LEU A 94 -1.02 7.07 -0.78
N ARG A 95 -0.12 7.66 0.01
CA ARG A 95 1.04 8.40 -0.50
C ARG A 95 2.15 7.51 -1.05
N THR A 96 2.28 6.28 -0.55
CA THR A 96 3.34 5.35 -0.97
C THR A 96 2.85 4.30 -1.96
N ILE A 97 1.55 4.01 -2.04
CA ILE A 97 1.00 3.01 -2.97
C ILE A 97 1.04 3.48 -4.42
N LEU A 98 0.66 4.74 -4.69
CA LEU A 98 0.58 5.25 -6.07
C LEU A 98 1.94 5.24 -6.77
N PRO A 99 3.04 5.77 -6.18
CA PRO A 99 4.34 5.69 -6.82
C PRO A 99 4.83 4.26 -7.00
N THR A 100 4.52 3.35 -6.07
CA THR A 100 4.90 1.93 -6.20
C THR A 100 4.14 1.25 -7.34
N LEU A 101 2.86 1.55 -7.51
CA LEU A 101 2.06 1.04 -8.63
C LEU A 101 2.53 1.59 -9.98
N ASP A 102 2.87 2.88 -10.05
CA ASP A 102 3.44 3.47 -11.27
C ASP A 102 4.74 2.77 -11.66
N THR A 103 5.66 2.59 -10.71
CA THR A 103 6.92 1.85 -10.96
C THR A 103 6.67 0.40 -11.37
N ALA A 104 5.74 -0.29 -10.70
CA ALA A 104 5.41 -1.67 -11.06
C ALA A 104 4.78 -1.78 -12.46
N ALA A 105 3.98 -0.80 -12.87
CA ALA A 105 3.41 -0.74 -14.21
C ALA A 105 4.50 -0.51 -15.27
N ASP A 106 5.46 0.38 -15.01
CA ASP A 106 6.62 0.62 -15.87
C ASP A 106 7.49 -0.64 -16.01
N ASP A 107 7.77 -1.33 -14.90
CA ASP A 107 8.57 -2.56 -14.86
C ASP A 107 7.92 -3.68 -15.70
N ILE A 108 6.60 -3.89 -15.54
CA ILE A 108 5.84 -4.86 -16.35
C ILE A 108 5.86 -4.46 -17.83
N GLY A 109 5.72 -3.17 -18.14
CA GLY A 109 5.81 -2.67 -19.51
C GLY A 109 7.16 -2.97 -20.17
N ALA A 110 8.25 -2.81 -19.42
CA ALA A 110 9.59 -3.13 -19.88
C ALA A 110 9.80 -4.65 -20.08
N GLU A 111 9.27 -5.47 -19.17
CA GLU A 111 9.34 -6.93 -19.27
C GLU A 111 8.57 -7.45 -20.49
N ILE A 112 7.37 -6.92 -20.76
CA ILE A 112 6.58 -7.25 -21.95
C ILE A 112 7.39 -6.94 -23.22
N ALA A 113 7.97 -5.75 -23.32
CA ALA A 113 8.76 -5.35 -24.49
C ALA A 113 9.98 -6.27 -24.72
N LEU A 114 10.62 -6.71 -23.64
CA LEU A 114 11.73 -7.65 -23.71
C LEU A 114 11.26 -9.03 -24.21
N LEU A 115 10.16 -9.54 -23.66
CA LEU A 115 9.59 -10.83 -24.08
C LEU A 115 9.12 -10.82 -25.54
N GLU A 116 8.56 -9.70 -26.01
CA GLU A 116 8.20 -9.53 -27.43
C GLU A 116 9.44 -9.62 -28.33
N LEU A 117 10.53 -8.95 -27.96
CA LEU A 117 11.80 -9.00 -28.71
C LEU A 117 12.40 -10.43 -28.72
N GLU A 118 12.38 -11.12 -27.60
CA GLU A 118 12.84 -12.51 -27.51
C GLU A 118 11.99 -13.44 -28.37
N ALA A 119 10.66 -13.26 -28.36
CA ALA A 119 9.74 -14.03 -29.19
C ALA A 119 10.00 -13.80 -30.69
N GLU A 120 10.19 -12.55 -31.12
CA GLU A 120 10.55 -12.23 -32.51
C GLU A 120 11.87 -12.88 -32.92
N THR A 121 12.87 -12.82 -32.04
CA THR A 121 14.20 -13.41 -32.28
C THR A 121 14.11 -14.93 -32.41
N LEU A 122 13.36 -15.58 -31.52
CA LEU A 122 13.14 -17.02 -31.56
C LEU A 122 12.40 -17.44 -32.84
N LEU A 123 11.37 -16.68 -33.22
CA LEU A 123 10.57 -16.93 -34.41
C LEU A 123 11.43 -16.77 -35.68
N ALA A 124 12.28 -15.75 -35.76
CA ALA A 124 13.26 -15.60 -36.83
C ALA A 124 14.22 -16.80 -36.88
N GLY A 125 14.69 -17.27 -35.73
CA GLY A 125 15.49 -18.49 -35.61
C GLY A 125 14.79 -19.72 -36.19
N ILE A 126 13.53 -19.95 -35.80
CA ILE A 126 12.70 -21.06 -36.30
C ILE A 126 12.50 -20.95 -37.82
N ARG A 127 12.22 -19.75 -38.35
CA ARG A 127 12.07 -19.54 -39.80
C ARG A 127 13.37 -19.88 -40.54
N ASN A 128 14.51 -19.48 -39.99
CA ASN A 128 15.82 -19.78 -40.57
C ASN A 128 16.11 -21.30 -40.55
N THR A 129 15.81 -22.00 -39.46
CA THR A 129 16.04 -23.45 -39.37
C THR A 129 15.10 -24.22 -40.28
N VAL A 130 13.81 -23.90 -40.32
CA VAL A 130 12.83 -24.51 -41.24
C VAL A 130 13.18 -24.22 -42.70
N GLY A 131 13.63 -23.00 -43.00
CA GLY A 131 14.15 -22.64 -44.33
C GLY A 131 15.36 -23.49 -44.72
N GLY A 132 16.34 -23.62 -43.82
CA GLY A 132 17.52 -24.46 -44.04
C GLY A 132 17.20 -25.94 -44.21
N LEU A 133 16.26 -26.50 -43.42
CA LEU A 133 15.80 -27.88 -43.57
C LEU A 133 15.01 -28.09 -44.87
N SER A 134 14.24 -27.09 -45.30
CA SER A 134 13.53 -27.13 -46.59
C SER A 134 14.51 -27.12 -47.76
N ASP A 135 15.53 -26.26 -47.70
CA ASP A 135 16.61 -26.19 -48.69
C ASP A 135 17.37 -27.54 -48.77
N LEU A 136 17.62 -28.19 -47.63
CA LEU A 136 18.23 -29.53 -47.55
C LEU A 136 17.34 -30.60 -48.20
N ARG A 137 16.03 -30.59 -47.90
CA ARG A 137 15.06 -31.55 -48.46
C ARG A 137 14.91 -31.41 -49.98
N TYR A 138 15.00 -30.20 -50.51
CA TYR A 138 14.88 -29.93 -51.94
C TYR A 138 16.23 -29.79 -52.66
N GLY A 139 17.34 -30.14 -51.99
CA GLY A 139 18.68 -30.24 -52.58
C GLY A 139 19.32 -28.91 -52.99
N LYS A 140 18.85 -27.77 -52.49
CA LYS A 140 19.36 -26.43 -52.82
C LYS A 140 20.29 -25.95 -51.71
N PHE A 141 21.54 -26.39 -51.73
CA PHE A 141 22.53 -25.86 -50.79
C PHE A 141 22.88 -24.41 -51.14
N LYS A 142 22.73 -23.50 -50.17
CA LYS A 142 23.17 -22.09 -50.31
C LYS A 142 24.68 -21.91 -50.24
N ASN A 143 25.44 -22.96 -49.88
CA ASN A 143 26.90 -22.90 -49.85
C ASN A 143 27.50 -23.60 -51.10
N PRO A 144 27.99 -22.84 -52.10
CA PRO A 144 28.56 -23.41 -53.32
C PRO A 144 29.83 -24.23 -53.06
N GLU A 145 30.55 -23.98 -51.96
CA GLU A 145 31.77 -24.72 -51.60
C GLU A 145 31.48 -26.18 -51.22
N VAL A 146 30.33 -26.45 -50.58
CA VAL A 146 29.92 -27.81 -50.21
C VAL A 146 29.47 -28.58 -51.44
N VAL A 147 28.83 -27.91 -52.40
CA VAL A 147 28.43 -28.51 -53.67
C VAL A 147 29.64 -28.85 -54.54
N GLU A 148 30.65 -27.97 -54.60
CA GLU A 148 31.92 -28.27 -55.27
C GLU A 148 32.69 -29.42 -54.60
N GLY A 149 32.78 -29.44 -53.27
CA GLY A 149 33.45 -30.53 -52.55
C GLY A 149 32.79 -31.89 -52.75
N VAL A 150 31.46 -31.94 -52.76
CA VAL A 150 30.71 -33.18 -53.04
C VAL A 150 30.84 -33.59 -54.51
N LYS A 151 30.83 -32.64 -55.45
CA LYS A 151 31.03 -32.92 -56.87
C LYS A 151 32.44 -33.43 -57.16
N GLY A 152 33.47 -32.84 -56.56
CA GLY A 152 34.86 -33.31 -56.66
C GLY A 152 35.07 -34.70 -56.06
N GLY A 153 34.40 -35.02 -54.95
CA GLY A 153 34.40 -36.36 -54.37
C GLY A 153 33.70 -37.42 -55.25
N LEU A 154 32.61 -37.04 -55.92
CA LEU A 154 31.89 -37.92 -56.85
C LEU A 154 32.68 -38.19 -58.14
N GLU A 155 33.39 -37.19 -58.68
CA GLU A 155 34.24 -37.37 -59.87
C GLU A 155 35.45 -38.27 -59.56
N ALA A 156 36.03 -38.18 -58.36
CA ALA A 156 37.12 -39.06 -57.92
C ALA A 156 36.71 -40.54 -57.80
N VAL A 157 35.43 -40.82 -57.50
CA VAL A 157 34.90 -42.19 -57.37
C VAL A 157 34.39 -42.73 -58.72
N SER A 158 33.96 -41.86 -59.63
CA SER A 158 33.51 -42.26 -60.98
C SER A 158 34.66 -42.42 -61.98
N GLY A 159 35.88 -41.97 -61.64
CA GLY A 159 37.07 -42.03 -62.50
C GLY A 159 38.03 -43.19 -62.23
N SER A 160 37.65 -44.16 -61.38
CA SER A 160 38.39 -45.41 -61.14
C SER A 160 37.60 -46.62 -61.60
#